data_AF-A0A7J6QYT8-F1
#
_entry.id   AF-A0A7J6QYT8-F1
#
_cell.length_a   1.000
_cell.length_b   1.000
_cell.length_c   1.000
_cell.angle_alpha   90.00
_cell.angle_beta   90.00
_cell.angle_gamma   90.00
#
_symmetry.space_group_name_H-M   'P 1'
#
loop_
_entity.id
_entity.type
_entity.pdbx_description
1 polymer ?
#
loop_
_entity_poly.entity_id
_entity_poly.type
_entity_poly.pdbx_seq_one_letter_code
_entity_poly.pdbx_strand_id
1 'polypeptide(L)'
;IDPELRAIGIGAIDQAISASRRFAVMWSASYSQRLWCVYEAGVFLNDHSGENVEIWPQCLVTHLLFWGTLSAVFVVLEELPAVQAFARDVQAAALTAKLACIADSDRDALRGKITSLYGSVRLSLIGIIAFFYPTLVANLMPVDVAEMMAIEL
;
A
#
# COMPACT_ATOMS: atom_id res chain seq x y z
N ILE A 1 8.14 8.65 38.58
CA ILE A 1 7.18 9.55 37.90
C ILE A 1 6.11 9.90 38.91
N ASP A 2 5.83 11.19 39.08
CA ASP A 2 4.88 11.71 40.05
C ASP A 2 3.44 11.23 39.74
N PRO A 3 2.74 10.57 40.68
CA PRO A 3 1.35 10.15 40.52
C PRO A 3 0.38 11.29 40.23
N GLU A 4 0.60 12.48 40.80
CA GLU A 4 -0.32 13.60 40.66
C GLU A 4 -0.27 14.17 39.23
N LEU A 5 0.94 14.32 38.68
CA LEU A 5 1.12 14.75 37.29
C LEU A 5 0.52 13.76 36.28
N ARG A 6 0.55 12.45 36.57
CA ARG A 6 -0.12 11.44 35.74
C ARG A 6 -1.63 11.60 35.77
N ALA A 7 -2.22 11.80 36.95
CA ALA A 7 -3.66 12.00 37.08
C ALA A 7 -4.13 13.24 36.32
N ILE A 8 -3.36 14.34 36.38
CA ILE A 8 -3.62 15.55 35.60
C ILE A 8 -3.58 15.25 34.09
N GLY A 9 -2.56 14.52 33.63
CA GLY A 9 -2.44 14.15 32.22
C GLY A 9 -3.59 13.28 31.71
N ILE A 10 -4.01 12.28 32.50
CA ILE A 10 -5.15 11.41 32.17
C ILE A 10 -6.45 12.23 32.13
N GLY A 11 -6.69 13.07 33.14
CA GLY A 11 -7.90 13.91 33.18
C GLY A 11 -8.00 14.93 32.05
N ALA A 12 -6.86 15.40 31.52
CA ALA A 12 -6.85 16.27 30.34
C ALA A 12 -7.28 15.52 29.06
N ILE A 13 -6.90 14.23 28.94
CA ILE A 13 -7.33 13.38 27.84
C ILE A 13 -8.83 13.13 27.93
N ASP A 14 -9.35 12.84 29.12
CA ASP A 14 -10.79 12.64 29.32
C ASP A 14 -11.61 13.85 28.88
N GLN A 15 -11.22 15.04 29.34
CA GLN A 15 -11.90 16.28 28.97
C GLN A 15 -11.89 16.51 27.46
N ALA A 16 -10.77 16.21 26.78
CA ALA A 16 -10.68 16.36 25.33
C ALA A 16 -11.60 15.37 24.59
N ILE A 17 -11.66 14.12 25.05
CA ILE A 17 -12.50 13.08 24.44
C ILE A 17 -13.97 13.37 24.68
N SER A 18 -14.37 13.71 25.91
CA SER A 18 -15.74 14.07 26.27
C SER A 18 -16.24 15.33 25.56
N ALA A 19 -15.35 16.26 25.20
CA ALA A 19 -15.72 17.45 24.42
C ALA A 19 -15.86 17.16 22.91
N SER A 20 -15.39 16.01 22.43
CA SER A 20 -15.40 15.65 21.01
C SER A 20 -16.78 15.14 20.58
N ARG A 21 -17.27 15.54 19.40
CA ARG A 21 -18.59 15.10 18.89
C ARG A 21 -18.57 13.75 18.18
N ARG A 22 -17.42 13.38 17.62
CA ARG A 22 -17.20 12.15 16.83
C ARG A 22 -15.87 11.56 17.24
N PHE A 23 -15.79 10.23 17.21
CA PHE A 23 -14.59 9.50 17.60
C PHE A 23 -14.15 8.58 16.46
N ALA A 24 -13.04 8.93 15.83
CA ALA A 24 -12.47 8.12 14.75
C ALA A 24 -11.47 7.11 15.32
N VAL A 25 -11.73 5.83 15.12
CA VAL A 25 -10.89 4.72 15.57
C VAL A 25 -10.12 4.17 14.38
N MET A 26 -8.80 4.27 14.42
CA MET A 26 -7.96 3.54 13.46
C MET A 26 -7.77 2.10 13.94
N TRP A 27 -8.63 1.21 13.45
CA TRP A 27 -8.74 -0.16 13.90
C TRP A 27 -7.61 -1.04 13.38
N SER A 28 -7.03 -1.84 14.28
CA SER A 28 -6.07 -2.88 13.97
C SER A 28 -6.34 -4.10 14.85
N ALA A 29 -5.80 -5.27 14.49
CA ALA A 29 -5.95 -6.49 15.29
C ALA A 29 -5.42 -6.33 16.75
N SER A 30 -4.48 -5.41 16.96
CA SER A 30 -3.92 -5.11 18.30
C SER A 30 -4.59 -3.92 19.00
N TYR A 31 -5.61 -3.29 18.39
CA TYR A 31 -6.23 -2.08 18.94
C TYR A 31 -6.82 -2.33 20.33
N SER A 32 -7.64 -3.37 20.47
CA SER A 32 -8.27 -3.76 21.74
C SER A 32 -7.28 -4.27 22.79
N GLN A 33 -6.04 -4.60 22.41
CA GLN A 33 -5.00 -5.07 23.32
C GLN A 33 -4.26 -3.92 24.01
N ARG A 34 -4.41 -2.69 23.50
CA ARG A 34 -3.75 -1.50 24.04
C ARG A 34 -4.68 -0.82 25.03
N LEU A 35 -4.25 -0.77 26.30
CA LEU A 35 -5.03 -0.19 27.39
C LEU A 35 -5.55 1.22 27.07
N TRP A 36 -4.70 2.07 26.50
CA TRP A 36 -5.08 3.44 26.11
C TRP A 36 -6.19 3.47 25.07
N CYS A 37 -6.15 2.62 24.05
CA CYS A 37 -7.15 2.58 23.00
C CYS A 37 -8.54 2.18 23.52
N VAL A 38 -8.57 1.22 24.44
CA VAL A 38 -9.82 0.78 25.11
C VAL A 38 -10.31 1.86 26.07
N TYR A 39 -9.40 2.50 26.79
CA TYR A 39 -9.71 3.61 27.69
C TYR A 39 -10.36 4.78 26.94
N GLU A 40 -9.75 5.26 25.86
CA GLU A 40 -10.25 6.37 25.05
C GLU A 40 -11.64 6.08 24.47
N ALA A 41 -11.83 4.86 23.93
CA ALA A 41 -13.13 4.41 23.43
C ALA A 41 -14.18 4.35 24.54
N GLY A 42 -13.80 3.84 25.72
CA GLY A 42 -14.68 3.76 26.89
C GLY A 42 -15.11 5.13 27.39
N VAL A 43 -14.17 6.08 27.49
CA VAL A 43 -14.46 7.47 27.89
C VAL A 43 -15.41 8.13 26.89
N PHE A 44 -15.17 7.98 25.58
CA PHE A 44 -16.06 8.55 24.57
C PHE A 44 -17.48 7.96 24.66
N LEU A 45 -17.58 6.63 24.75
CA LEU A 45 -18.85 5.89 24.80
C LEU A 45 -19.62 6.09 26.12
N ASN A 46 -18.96 6.56 27.18
CA ASN A 46 -19.64 6.93 28.42
C ASN A 46 -20.55 8.16 28.23
N ASP A 47 -20.12 9.11 27.40
CA ASP A 47 -20.80 10.39 27.21
C ASP A 47 -21.54 10.46 25.86
N HIS A 48 -21.26 9.55 24.92
CA HIS A 48 -21.78 9.57 23.56
C HIS A 48 -22.31 8.21 23.09
N SER A 49 -23.26 8.25 22.14
CA SER A 49 -23.71 7.03 21.44
C SER A 49 -22.62 6.45 20.54
N GLY A 50 -22.61 5.12 20.40
CA GLY A 50 -21.75 4.38 19.47
C GLY A 50 -21.95 4.76 18.00
N GLU A 51 -23.09 5.36 17.64
CA GLU A 51 -23.32 5.90 16.29
C GLU A 51 -22.35 7.02 15.90
N ASN A 52 -21.72 7.67 16.88
CA ASN A 52 -20.72 8.72 16.66
C ASN A 52 -19.29 8.17 16.55
N VAL A 53 -19.12 6.84 16.61
CA VAL A 53 -17.83 6.17 16.45
C VAL A 53 -17.65 5.75 15.00
N GLU A 54 -16.55 6.18 14.40
CA GLU A 54 -16.21 5.89 13.02
C GLU A 54 -14.97 5.01 12.96
N ILE A 55 -15.10 3.81 12.42
CA ILE A 55 -14.04 2.79 12.42
C ILE A 55 -13.34 2.78 11.06
N TRP A 56 -12.04 3.07 11.08
CA TRP A 56 -11.16 3.09 9.91
C TRP A 56 -10.15 1.95 9.99
N PRO A 57 -10.20 0.94 9.11
CA PRO A 57 -9.24 -0.15 9.12
C PRO A 57 -7.82 0.35 8.83
N GLN A 58 -6.83 0.05 9.69
CA GLN A 58 -5.44 0.44 9.48
C GLN A 58 -4.86 -0.16 8.18
N CYS A 59 -5.31 -1.35 7.79
CA CYS A 59 -4.90 -1.98 6.53
C CYS A 59 -5.26 -1.14 5.31
N LEU A 60 -6.33 -0.35 5.36
CA LEU A 60 -6.74 0.54 4.27
C LEU A 60 -5.75 1.69 4.09
N VAL A 61 -5.28 2.30 5.18
CA VAL A 61 -4.28 3.39 5.13
C VAL A 61 -2.96 2.87 4.59
N THR A 62 -2.49 1.72 5.08
CA THR A 62 -1.26 1.09 4.58
C THR A 62 -1.39 0.71 3.10
N HIS A 63 -2.54 0.18 2.68
CA HIS A 63 -2.79 -0.14 1.27
C HIS A 63 -2.81 1.10 0.38
N LEU A 64 -3.50 2.16 0.79
CA LEU A 64 -3.59 3.40 0.02
C LEU A 64 -2.22 4.08 -0.11
N LEU A 65 -1.44 4.11 0.97
CA LEU A 65 -0.07 4.62 0.94
C LEU A 65 0.84 3.76 0.05
N PHE A 66 0.72 2.43 0.13
CA PHE A 66 1.49 1.53 -0.70
C PHE A 66 1.19 1.72 -2.20
N TRP A 67 -0.09 1.69 -2.57
CA TRP A 67 -0.52 1.87 -3.96
C TRP A 67 -0.20 3.28 -4.47
N GLY A 68 -0.42 4.32 -3.66
CA GLY A 68 -0.07 5.69 -4.03
C GLY A 68 1.43 5.87 -4.27
N THR A 69 2.26 5.29 -3.42
CA THR A 69 3.72 5.32 -3.59
C THR A 69 4.15 4.53 -4.83
N LEU A 70 3.56 3.36 -5.06
CA LEU A 70 3.85 2.54 -6.23
C LEU A 70 3.48 3.25 -7.53
N SER A 71 2.30 3.86 -7.61
CA SER A 71 1.88 4.67 -8.76
C SER A 71 2.80 5.86 -9.00
N ALA A 72 3.22 6.57 -7.94
CA ALA A 72 4.19 7.66 -8.06
C ALA A 72 5.54 7.19 -8.62
N VAL A 73 6.02 6.03 -8.18
CA VAL A 73 7.23 5.39 -8.71
C VAL A 73 7.05 5.07 -10.21
N PHE A 74 5.91 4.51 -10.62
CA PHE A 74 5.65 4.25 -12.04
C PHE A 74 5.67 5.52 -12.90
N VAL A 75 5.03 6.60 -12.44
CA VAL A 75 5.06 7.89 -13.15
C VAL A 75 6.49 8.42 -13.28
N VAL A 76 7.28 8.38 -12.21
CA VAL A 76 8.69 8.81 -12.26
C VAL A 76 9.52 7.94 -13.20
N LEU A 77 9.27 6.62 -13.21
CA LEU A 77 9.97 5.69 -14.11
C LEU A 77 9.59 5.93 -15.58
N GLU A 78 8.35 6.28 -15.89
CA GLU A 78 7.92 6.64 -17.26
C GLU A 78 8.60 7.91 -17.77
N GLU A 79 8.91 8.86 -16.88
CA GLU A 79 9.61 10.10 -17.22
C GLU A 79 11.12 9.95 -17.36
N LEU A 80 11.69 8.79 -16.99
CA LEU A 80 13.13 8.58 -17.13
C LEU A 80 13.53 8.52 -18.62
N PRO A 81 14.51 9.33 -19.07
CA PRO A 81 14.94 9.35 -20.47
C PRO A 81 15.38 7.99 -21.00
N ALA A 82 15.94 7.13 -20.13
CA ALA A 82 16.32 5.77 -20.48
C ALA A 82 15.12 4.86 -20.77
N VAL A 83 14.01 5.02 -20.04
CA VAL A 83 12.76 4.27 -20.26
C VAL A 83 12.05 4.77 -21.50
N GLN A 84 12.03 6.09 -21.73
CA GLN A 84 11.49 6.68 -22.96
C GLN A 84 12.32 6.35 -24.21
N ALA A 85 13.66 6.31 -24.08
CA ALA A 85 14.55 5.85 -25.16
C ALA A 85 14.29 4.37 -25.47
N PHE A 86 14.18 3.53 -24.43
CA PHE A 86 13.82 2.13 -24.58
C PHE A 86 12.45 1.93 -25.25
N ALA A 87 11.41 2.66 -24.83
CA ALA A 87 10.08 2.58 -25.43
C ALA A 87 10.12 2.96 -26.92
N ARG A 88 10.90 3.99 -27.28
CA ARG A 88 11.14 4.40 -28.66
C ARG A 88 11.91 3.35 -29.46
N ASP A 89 12.95 2.74 -28.88
CA ASP A 89 13.72 1.67 -29.52
C ASP A 89 12.88 0.42 -29.77
N VAL A 90 12.00 0.07 -28.83
CA VAL A 90 11.04 -1.04 -29.00
C VAL A 90 10.00 -0.71 -30.06
N GLN A 91 9.45 0.50 -30.09
CA GLN A 91 8.53 0.93 -31.13
C GLN A 91 9.21 0.97 -32.51
N ALA A 92 10.45 1.45 -32.60
CA ALA A 92 11.24 1.46 -33.82
C ALA A 92 11.58 0.03 -34.29
N ALA A 93 11.95 -0.87 -33.36
CA ALA A 93 12.19 -2.28 -33.66
C ALA A 93 10.91 -3.00 -34.10
N ALA A 94 9.75 -2.71 -33.50
CA ALA A 94 8.46 -3.27 -33.89
C ALA A 94 8.00 -2.74 -35.26
N LEU A 95 8.24 -1.46 -35.56
CA LEU A 95 7.99 -0.87 -36.88
C LEU A 95 8.92 -1.47 -37.93
N THR A 96 10.20 -1.63 -37.61
CA THR A 96 11.19 -2.31 -38.46
C THR A 96 10.82 -3.77 -38.68
N ALA A 97 10.31 -4.48 -37.66
CA ALA A 97 9.79 -5.85 -37.78
C ALA A 97 8.58 -5.91 -38.70
N LYS A 98 7.65 -4.96 -38.58
CA LYS A 98 6.47 -4.87 -39.47
C LYS A 98 6.88 -4.58 -40.91
N LEU A 99 7.88 -3.73 -41.13
CA LEU A 99 8.46 -3.44 -42.44
C LEU A 99 9.29 -4.63 -42.98
N ALA A 100 9.98 -5.38 -42.11
CA ALA A 100 10.73 -6.59 -42.48
C ALA A 100 9.81 -7.82 -42.68
N CYS A 101 8.61 -7.85 -42.10
CA CYS A 101 7.58 -8.81 -42.51
C CYS A 101 7.10 -8.58 -43.95
N ILE A 102 7.47 -7.46 -44.58
CA ILE A 102 7.30 -7.20 -46.02
C ILE A 102 8.54 -7.66 -46.83
N ALA A 103 9.69 -7.92 -46.18
CA ALA A 103 10.94 -8.36 -46.80
C ALA A 103 11.60 -9.51 -46.00
N ASP A 104 11.37 -10.75 -46.46
CA ASP A 104 11.62 -12.01 -45.73
C ASP A 104 13.06 -12.29 -45.22
N SER A 105 14.07 -11.44 -45.45
CA SER A 105 15.48 -11.79 -45.23
C SER A 105 16.08 -11.46 -43.85
N ASP A 106 15.42 -10.71 -42.96
CA ASP A 106 16.05 -10.17 -41.72
C ASP A 106 15.44 -10.69 -40.38
N ARG A 107 14.73 -11.81 -40.43
CA ARG A 107 13.94 -12.34 -39.31
C ARG A 107 14.79 -12.82 -38.11
N ASP A 108 15.98 -13.38 -38.36
CA ASP A 108 16.82 -14.01 -37.32
C ASP A 108 17.67 -13.01 -36.53
N ALA A 109 18.18 -11.95 -37.18
CA ALA A 109 18.91 -10.87 -36.51
C ALA A 109 18.02 -10.08 -35.53
N LEU A 110 16.75 -9.92 -35.88
CA LEU A 110 15.76 -9.24 -35.06
C LEU A 110 15.38 -10.08 -33.81
N ARG A 111 15.28 -11.40 -33.97
CA ARG A 111 14.97 -12.34 -32.88
C ARG A 111 16.04 -12.30 -31.79
N GLY A 112 17.32 -12.20 -32.16
CA GLY A 112 18.43 -12.08 -31.20
C GLY A 112 18.35 -10.80 -30.35
N LYS A 113 18.08 -9.65 -30.97
CA LYS A 113 17.96 -8.36 -30.27
C LYS A 113 16.75 -8.31 -29.33
N ILE A 114 15.59 -8.82 -29.77
CA ILE A 114 14.37 -8.88 -28.94
C ILE A 114 14.59 -9.78 -27.73
N THR A 115 15.21 -10.95 -27.90
CA THR A 115 15.41 -11.92 -26.81
C THR A 115 16.39 -11.39 -25.75
N SER A 116 17.45 -10.70 -26.16
CA SER A 116 18.41 -10.06 -25.26
C SER A 116 17.76 -8.92 -24.45
N LEU A 117 16.94 -8.09 -25.10
CA LEU A 117 16.21 -7.01 -24.45
C LEU A 117 15.17 -7.52 -23.44
N TYR A 118 14.39 -8.53 -23.81
CA TYR A 118 13.40 -9.16 -22.92
C TYR A 118 14.05 -9.78 -21.69
N GLY A 119 15.27 -10.32 -21.81
CA GLY A 119 16.02 -10.86 -20.67
C GLY A 119 16.38 -9.80 -19.63
N SER A 120 16.83 -8.62 -20.08
CA SER A 120 17.27 -7.54 -19.18
C SER A 120 16.08 -6.90 -18.44
N VAL A 121 14.97 -6.63 -19.14
CA VAL A 121 13.77 -6.01 -18.55
C VAL A 121 13.04 -6.98 -17.61
N ARG A 122 12.98 -8.28 -17.96
CA ARG A 122 12.35 -9.30 -17.12
C ARG A 122 13.09 -9.46 -15.78
N LEU A 123 14.43 -9.36 -15.78
CA LEU A 123 15.22 -9.40 -14.55
C LEU A 123 14.97 -8.17 -13.65
N SER A 124 14.83 -6.97 -14.23
CA SER A 124 14.53 -5.76 -13.46
C SER A 124 13.13 -5.76 -12.85
N LEU A 125 12.10 -6.17 -13.61
CA LEU A 125 10.72 -6.24 -13.12
C LEU A 125 10.52 -7.37 -12.10
N ILE A 126 11.10 -8.56 -12.33
CA ILE A 126 11.08 -9.65 -11.36
C ILE A 126 11.86 -9.25 -10.10
N GLY A 127 12.98 -8.53 -10.22
CA GLY A 127 13.73 -8.02 -9.08
C GLY A 127 12.90 -7.07 -8.22
N ILE A 128 12.19 -6.13 -8.84
CA ILE A 128 11.31 -5.19 -8.12
C ILE A 128 10.16 -5.95 -7.45
N ILE A 129 9.46 -6.82 -8.19
CA ILE A 129 8.34 -7.58 -7.63
C ILE A 129 8.82 -8.52 -6.51
N ALA A 130 9.92 -9.25 -6.70
CA ALA A 130 10.46 -10.18 -5.70
C ALA A 130 11.06 -9.48 -4.47
N PHE A 131 11.50 -8.23 -4.60
CA PHE A 131 12.01 -7.45 -3.47
C PHE A 131 10.86 -6.90 -2.60
N PHE A 132 9.77 -6.44 -3.21
CA PHE A 132 8.66 -5.82 -2.48
C PHE A 132 7.57 -6.83 -2.05
N TYR A 133 7.35 -7.90 -2.80
CA TYR A 133 6.26 -8.85 -2.56
C TYR A 133 6.36 -9.64 -1.23
N PRO A 134 7.53 -10.15 -0.79
CA PRO A 134 7.64 -10.87 0.48
C PRO A 134 7.39 -9.98 1.69
N THR A 135 7.87 -8.73 1.65
CA THR A 135 7.64 -7.72 2.70
C THR A 135 6.18 -7.28 2.74
N LEU A 136 5.51 -7.24 1.59
CA LEU A 136 4.07 -6.95 1.49
C LEU A 136 3.23 -8.09 2.08
N VAL A 137 3.51 -9.34 1.70
CA VAL A 137 2.78 -10.52 2.18
C VAL A 137 3.01 -10.75 3.67
N ALA A 138 4.23 -10.56 4.18
CA ALA A 138 4.55 -10.72 5.59
C ALA A 138 3.90 -9.64 6.50
N ASN A 139 3.62 -8.44 5.97
CA ASN A 139 2.99 -7.36 6.73
C ASN A 139 1.46 -7.28 6.56
N LEU A 140 0.90 -7.85 5.49
CA LEU A 140 -0.55 -7.86 5.23
C LEU A 140 -1.27 -9.11 5.73
N MET A 141 -0.56 -10.17 6.10
CA MET A 141 -1.15 -11.37 6.69
C MET A 141 -0.66 -11.65 8.11
N PRO A 142 -1.06 -10.87 9.12
CA PRO A 142 -1.42 -11.49 10.38
C PRO A 142 -2.79 -12.17 10.19
N VAL A 143 -2.78 -13.48 10.42
CA VAL A 143 -3.89 -14.39 10.73
C VAL A 143 -5.24 -13.69 11.02
N ASP A 144 -6.31 -14.23 10.43
CA ASP A 144 -7.75 -13.96 10.68
C ASP A 144 -8.51 -12.89 9.86
N VAL A 145 -8.39 -12.96 8.53
CA VAL A 145 -9.49 -12.49 7.65
C VAL A 145 -10.74 -13.39 7.77
N ALA A 146 -10.58 -14.63 8.28
CA ALA A 146 -11.68 -15.56 8.51
C ALA A 146 -12.60 -15.14 9.69
N GLU A 147 -12.07 -14.51 10.74
CA GLU A 147 -12.90 -14.00 11.85
C GLU A 147 -13.66 -12.73 11.48
N MET A 148 -13.13 -11.88 10.60
CA MET A 148 -13.84 -10.65 10.17
C MET A 148 -15.12 -10.94 9.39
N MET A 149 -15.23 -12.08 8.71
CA MET A 149 -16.47 -12.50 8.04
C MET A 149 -17.49 -13.16 8.99
N ALA A 150 -17.11 -13.47 10.23
CA ALA A 150 -17.99 -14.12 11.20
C ALA A 150 -18.80 -13.13 12.06
N ILE A 151 -18.56 -11.82 11.94
CA ILE A 151 -19.27 -10.77 12.71
C ILE A 151 -20.54 -10.25 11.99
N GLU A 152 -20.86 -10.76 10.79
CA GLU A 152 -22.12 -10.46 10.07
C GLU A 152 -23.20 -11.57 10.18
N LEU A 153 -23.27 -12.31 11.28
CA LEU A 153 -24.41 -13.21 11.60
C LEU A 153 -24.97 -12.99 13.00
#